data_AF-A0A661CHM5-F1
#
_entry.id   AF-A0A661CHM5-F1
#
_cell.length_a   1.000
_cell.length_b   1.000
_cell.length_c   1.000
_cell.angle_alpha   90.00
_cell.angle_beta   90.00
_cell.angle_gamma   90.00
#
_symmetry.space_group_name_H-M   'P 1'
#
loop_
_entity.id
_entity.type
_entity.pdbx_description
1 polymer ?
#
loop_
_entity_poly.entity_id
_entity_poly.type
_entity_poly.pdbx_seq_one_letter_code
_entity_poly.pdbx_strand_id
1 'polypeptide(L)'
;MQKIYTSAALSCCLLSMLHSAQADVSLTVTAVTDYTLNGISQTQGDPALQASLDWAGTDGLSGVYAGVWTSNVDFGRYDKINREIDVYFGKYWQLNEKIGLDTGIAYYTYHGVSYADDYDYPEVYAKFGYNSSLGDSELNFWYT
;
A
#
# COMPACT_ATOMS: atom_id res chain seq x y z
N MET A 1 24.21 -9.44 -25.52
CA MET A 1 23.95 -8.58 -24.34
C MET A 1 22.77 -9.18 -23.60
N GLN A 2 23.04 -9.87 -22.49
CA GLN A 2 22.11 -10.77 -21.81
C GLN A 2 21.62 -10.03 -20.55
N LYS A 3 20.32 -9.77 -20.43
CA LYS A 3 19.71 -9.15 -19.24
C LYS A 3 19.74 -10.17 -18.10
N ILE A 4 20.38 -9.82 -16.99
CA ILE A 4 20.42 -10.66 -15.79
C ILE A 4 19.24 -10.28 -14.91
N TYR A 5 18.30 -11.22 -14.75
CA TYR A 5 17.25 -11.23 -13.75
C TYR A 5 17.65 -12.23 -12.65
N THR A 6 17.47 -11.91 -11.35
CA THR A 6 17.14 -12.81 -10.20
C THR A 6 17.34 -12.04 -8.87
N SER A 7 16.30 -11.80 -8.03
CA SER A 7 15.60 -12.69 -7.05
C SER A 7 16.41 -12.86 -5.74
N ALA A 8 15.88 -12.87 -4.50
CA ALA A 8 14.54 -13.01 -3.94
C ALA A 8 14.53 -12.52 -2.46
N ALA A 9 13.38 -12.06 -1.96
CA ALA A 9 13.03 -12.13 -0.55
C ALA A 9 11.65 -12.78 -0.42
N LEU A 10 11.58 -13.81 0.42
CA LEU A 10 10.43 -14.69 0.61
C LEU A 10 9.30 -13.93 1.32
N SER A 11 8.20 -13.66 0.61
CA SER A 11 6.91 -13.38 1.21
C SER A 11 5.89 -14.31 0.56
N CYS A 12 4.90 -14.74 1.35
CA CYS A 12 3.88 -15.75 1.07
C CYS A 12 3.51 -15.86 -0.42
N CYS A 13 3.38 -17.09 -0.95
CA CYS A 13 2.92 -17.36 -2.32
C CYS A 13 1.55 -16.70 -2.59
N LEU A 14 1.57 -15.45 -3.01
CA LEU A 14 0.44 -14.77 -3.65
C LEU A 14 0.39 -15.27 -5.08
N LEU A 15 -0.65 -16.04 -5.41
CA LEU A 15 -1.03 -16.29 -6.80
C LEU A 15 -1.61 -14.97 -7.37
N SER A 16 -0.75 -14.01 -7.67
CA SER A 16 -1.13 -12.81 -8.39
C SER A 16 -1.29 -13.16 -9.87
N MET A 17 -2.54 -13.25 -10.36
CA MET A 17 -2.80 -13.20 -11.79
C MET A 17 -2.61 -11.76 -12.27
N LEU A 18 -1.41 -11.45 -12.77
CA LEU A 18 -1.15 -10.17 -13.42
C LEU A 18 -1.77 -10.19 -14.81
N HIS A 19 -2.92 -9.54 -14.98
CA HIS A 19 -3.38 -9.13 -16.31
C HIS A 19 -2.65 -7.84 -16.66
N SER A 20 -1.71 -7.92 -17.61
CA SER A 20 -1.06 -6.73 -18.16
C SER A 20 -2.05 -6.03 -19.09
N ALA A 21 -2.91 -5.17 -18.53
CA ALA A 21 -3.65 -4.21 -19.32
C ALA A 21 -2.66 -3.10 -19.73
N GLN A 22 -2.77 -2.64 -20.97
CA GLN A 22 -1.95 -1.59 -21.58
C GLN A 22 -2.21 -0.18 -21.00
N ALA A 23 -2.57 -0.11 -19.72
CA ALA A 23 -2.74 1.09 -18.93
C ALA A 23 -1.69 1.02 -17.83
N ASP A 24 -1.17 2.17 -17.40
CA ASP A 24 -0.32 2.26 -16.21
C ASP A 24 -1.15 2.06 -14.93
N VAL A 25 -2.09 1.12 -14.97
CA VAL A 25 -3.05 0.81 -13.93
C VAL A 25 -2.89 -0.66 -13.58
N SER A 26 -2.66 -0.95 -12.31
CA SER A 26 -2.65 -2.30 -11.76
C SER A 26 -3.86 -2.53 -10.87
N LEU A 27 -4.40 -3.75 -10.95
CA LEU A 27 -5.38 -4.27 -10.00
C LEU A 27 -4.70 -5.37 -9.19
N THR A 28 -4.69 -5.23 -7.87
CA THR A 28 -4.19 -6.26 -6.96
C THR A 28 -5.35 -6.77 -6.11
N VAL A 29 -5.44 -8.08 -5.93
CA VAL A 29 -6.38 -8.73 -5.01
C VAL A 29 -5.61 -9.69 -4.12
N THR A 30 -5.81 -9.57 -2.81
CA THR A 30 -5.06 -10.30 -1.79
C THR A 30 -6.04 -10.87 -0.77
N ALA A 31 -5.89 -12.15 -0.44
CA ALA A 31 -6.60 -12.77 0.68
C ALA A 31 -5.59 -13.08 1.79
N VAL A 32 -5.88 -12.64 3.00
CA VAL A 32 -5.05 -12.86 4.19
C VAL A 32 -5.87 -13.50 5.30
N THR A 33 -5.21 -14.24 6.19
CA THR A 33 -5.86 -14.85 7.35
C THR A 33 -6.12 -13.83 8.47
N ASP A 34 -5.34 -12.76 8.50
CA ASP A 34 -5.47 -11.65 9.45
C ASP A 34 -4.89 -10.41 8.78
N TYR A 35 -5.66 -9.33 8.68
CA TYR A 35 -5.13 -8.05 8.21
C TYR A 35 -4.49 -7.34 9.39
N THR A 36 -3.18 -7.07 9.31
CA THR A 36 -2.45 -6.31 10.32
C THR A 36 -1.90 -5.00 9.76
N LEU A 37 -2.02 -3.93 10.55
CA LEU A 37 -1.43 -2.62 10.28
C LEU A 37 -0.51 -2.27 11.46
N ASN A 38 0.77 -1.99 11.18
CA ASN A 38 1.79 -1.71 12.21
C ASN A 38 1.85 -2.77 13.34
N GLY A 39 1.57 -4.04 13.00
CA GLY A 39 1.55 -5.16 13.93
C GLY A 39 0.26 -5.32 14.76
N ILE A 40 -0.76 -4.50 14.51
CA ILE A 40 -2.06 -4.57 15.17
C ILE A 40 -3.09 -5.12 14.17
N SER A 41 -3.80 -6.18 14.57
CA SER A 41 -4.88 -6.75 13.76
C SER A 41 -6.02 -5.75 13.58
N GLN A 42 -6.46 -5.60 12.34
CA GLN A 42 -7.59 -4.81 11.88
C GLN A 42 -8.83 -5.67 11.66
N THR A 43 -8.73 -7.00 11.79
CA THR A 43 -9.85 -7.95 11.62
C THR A 43 -10.03 -8.89 12.81
N GLN A 44 -9.41 -8.62 13.96
CA GLN A 44 -9.43 -9.48 15.15
C GLN A 44 -8.99 -10.94 14.88
N GLY A 45 -8.08 -11.15 13.92
CA GLY A 45 -7.63 -12.49 13.51
C GLY A 45 -8.56 -13.20 12.52
N ASP A 46 -9.63 -12.55 12.06
CA ASP A 46 -10.50 -13.08 11.01
C ASP A 46 -9.91 -12.81 9.61
N PRO A 47 -10.24 -13.65 8.61
CA PRO A 47 -9.77 -13.46 7.24
C PRO A 47 -10.17 -12.11 6.64
N ALA A 48 -9.28 -11.55 5.83
CA ALA A 48 -9.53 -10.32 5.09
C ALA A 48 -9.35 -10.51 3.58
N LEU A 49 -10.26 -9.95 2.80
CA LEU A 49 -10.09 -9.73 1.38
C LEU A 49 -9.69 -8.27 1.16
N GLN A 50 -8.60 -8.07 0.44
CA GLN A 50 -8.00 -6.78 0.16
C GLN A 50 -7.94 -6.59 -1.35
N ALA A 51 -8.20 -5.37 -1.81
CA ALA A 51 -8.05 -5.02 -3.22
C ALA A 51 -7.48 -3.62 -3.37
N SER A 52 -6.66 -3.42 -4.39
CA SER A 52 -6.15 -2.10 -4.78
C SER A 52 -6.27 -1.86 -6.27
N LEU A 53 -6.59 -0.63 -6.63
CA LEU A 53 -6.50 -0.13 -7.99
C LEU A 53 -5.51 1.04 -7.98
N ASP A 54 -4.40 0.85 -8.67
CA ASP A 54 -3.25 1.73 -8.55
C ASP A 54 -2.87 2.23 -9.93
N TRP A 55 -2.61 3.53 -10.04
CA TRP A 55 -2.16 4.19 -11.26
C TRP A 55 -0.74 4.72 -11.08
N ALA A 56 0.13 4.45 -12.05
CA ALA A 56 1.48 4.98 -12.16
C ALA A 56 1.55 6.03 -13.28
N GLY A 57 2.14 7.18 -12.98
CA GLY A 57 2.34 8.25 -13.94
C GLY A 57 3.35 7.89 -15.02
N THR A 58 2.97 8.09 -16.27
CA THR A 58 3.84 7.97 -17.44
C THR A 58 4.29 9.31 -17.98
N ASP A 59 5.30 9.27 -18.87
CA ASP A 59 5.86 10.43 -19.55
C ASP A 59 6.26 11.55 -18.56
N GLY A 60 5.66 12.74 -18.70
CA GLY A 60 5.93 13.90 -17.84
C GLY A 60 5.52 13.72 -16.37
N LEU A 61 4.84 12.62 -16.04
CA LEU A 61 4.39 12.27 -14.68
C LEU A 61 5.19 11.12 -14.07
N SER A 62 6.35 10.77 -14.63
CA SER A 62 7.21 9.71 -14.08
C SER A 62 7.44 9.85 -12.57
N GLY A 63 7.23 8.73 -11.86
CA GLY A 63 7.32 8.62 -10.41
C GLY A 63 6.07 9.08 -9.66
N VAL A 64 5.14 9.81 -10.26
CA VAL A 64 3.84 10.14 -9.64
C VAL A 64 2.99 8.87 -9.62
N TYR A 65 2.19 8.68 -8.57
CA TYR A 65 1.22 7.61 -8.51
C TYR A 65 -0.01 8.03 -7.70
N ALA A 66 -1.11 7.32 -7.91
CA ALA A 66 -2.33 7.44 -7.14
C ALA A 66 -2.99 6.08 -7.04
N GLY A 67 -3.75 5.82 -5.98
CA GLY A 67 -4.49 4.58 -5.88
C GLY A 67 -5.64 4.64 -4.90
N VAL A 68 -6.46 3.61 -4.97
CA VAL A 68 -7.46 3.29 -3.95
C VAL A 68 -7.21 1.89 -3.45
N TRP A 69 -7.33 1.69 -2.15
CA TRP A 69 -7.22 0.40 -1.49
C TRP A 69 -8.47 0.15 -0.66
N THR A 70 -8.88 -1.11 -0.49
CA THR A 70 -10.00 -1.45 0.38
C THR A 70 -9.83 -2.83 1.01
N SER A 71 -10.38 -3.00 2.21
CA SER A 71 -10.55 -4.29 2.84
C SER A 71 -11.75 -4.33 3.79
N ASN A 72 -12.15 -5.54 4.18
CA ASN A 72 -12.97 -5.70 5.37
C ASN A 72 -12.11 -5.50 6.64
N VAL A 73 -12.72 -4.92 7.66
CA VAL A 73 -12.13 -4.72 8.99
C VAL A 73 -13.10 -5.19 10.07
N ASP A 74 -12.62 -5.37 11.29
CA ASP A 74 -13.39 -5.61 12.50
C ASP A 74 -12.64 -5.02 13.71
N PHE A 75 -13.23 -4.02 14.36
CA PHE A 75 -12.69 -3.39 15.57
C PHE A 75 -13.29 -3.95 16.87
N GLY A 76 -13.94 -5.12 16.77
CA GLY A 76 -14.45 -5.89 17.88
C GLY A 76 -15.94 -5.66 18.14
N ARG A 77 -16.47 -6.38 19.13
CA ARG A 77 -17.92 -6.55 19.33
C ARG A 77 -18.75 -5.26 19.46
N TYR A 78 -18.14 -4.18 19.95
CA TYR A 78 -18.81 -2.91 20.21
C TYR A 78 -18.74 -1.95 19.03
N ASP A 79 -17.86 -2.23 18.08
CA ASP A 79 -17.78 -1.53 16.83
C ASP A 79 -18.52 -2.34 15.76
N LYS A 80 -19.00 -1.64 14.74
CA LYS A 80 -19.70 -2.22 13.58
C LYS A 80 -19.14 -1.66 12.28
N ILE A 81 -18.07 -0.87 12.33
CA ILE A 81 -17.21 -0.59 11.19
C ILE A 81 -16.73 -1.93 10.65
N ASN A 82 -16.92 -2.13 9.34
CA ASN A 82 -16.68 -3.41 8.69
C ASN A 82 -15.93 -3.29 7.37
N ARG A 83 -15.59 -2.06 6.95
CA ARG A 83 -14.86 -1.81 5.73
C ARG A 83 -14.00 -0.56 5.86
N GLU A 84 -12.82 -0.65 5.29
CA GLU A 84 -11.88 0.43 5.09
C GLU A 84 -11.73 0.69 3.58
N ILE A 85 -11.67 1.96 3.22
CA ILE A 85 -11.35 2.43 1.87
C ILE A 85 -10.34 3.56 2.01
N ASP A 86 -9.18 3.37 1.40
CA ASP A 86 -8.10 4.35 1.47
C ASP A 86 -7.86 4.91 0.09
N VAL A 87 -7.65 6.21 0.01
CA VAL A 87 -7.15 6.86 -1.21
C VAL A 87 -5.78 7.43 -0.94
N TYR A 88 -4.88 7.30 -1.90
CA TYR A 88 -3.53 7.79 -1.72
C TYR A 88 -2.98 8.39 -3.01
N PHE A 89 -2.07 9.33 -2.84
CA PHE A 89 -1.35 10.01 -3.92
C PHE A 89 0.09 10.26 -3.46
N GLY A 90 1.05 9.98 -4.33
CA GLY A 90 2.45 10.14 -3.99
C GLY A 90 3.34 10.37 -5.18
N LYS A 91 4.61 10.58 -4.88
CA LYS A 91 5.66 10.69 -5.87
C LYS A 91 6.93 10.03 -5.36
N TYR A 92 7.52 9.20 -6.22
CA TYR A 92 8.85 8.66 -6.06
C TYR A 92 9.88 9.52 -6.80
N TRP A 93 11.01 9.79 -6.15
CA TRP A 93 12.19 10.41 -6.73
C TRP A 93 13.40 9.49 -6.58
N GLN A 94 14.01 9.14 -7.71
CA GLN A 94 15.36 8.59 -7.71
C GLN A 94 16.36 9.73 -7.60
N LEU A 95 16.91 9.97 -6.40
CA LEU A 95 17.83 11.09 -6.16
C LEU A 95 19.22 10.81 -6.73
N ASN A 96 19.67 9.56 -6.66
CA ASN A 96 20.87 9.04 -7.33
C ASN A 96 20.80 7.50 -7.41
N GLU A 97 21.85 6.83 -7.87
CA GLU A 97 21.89 5.36 -8.02
C GLU A 97 21.60 4.55 -6.74
N LYS A 98 21.77 5.16 -5.56
CA LYS A 98 21.61 4.49 -4.25
C LYS A 98 20.45 5.02 -3.43
N ILE A 99 20.01 6.25 -3.66
CA ILE A 99 19.07 6.95 -2.80
C ILE A 99 17.73 7.16 -3.52
N GLY A 100 16.66 6.68 -2.89
CA GLY A 100 15.28 6.94 -3.27
C GLY A 100 14.57 7.76 -2.19
N LEU A 101 13.65 8.62 -2.61
CA LEU A 101 12.71 9.30 -1.73
C LEU A 101 11.30 9.05 -2.26
N ASP A 102 10.40 8.63 -1.39
CA ASP A 102 8.96 8.54 -1.69
C ASP A 102 8.22 9.46 -0.71
N THR A 103 7.35 10.32 -1.21
CA THR A 103 6.47 11.11 -0.36
C THR A 103 5.06 11.07 -0.88
N GLY A 104 4.10 11.10 0.02
CA GLY A 104 2.70 11.15 -0.38
C GLY A 104 1.78 11.45 0.77
N ILE A 105 0.51 11.38 0.42
CA ILE A 105 -0.62 11.51 1.33
C ILE A 105 -1.52 10.30 1.16
N ALA A 106 -2.15 9.90 2.25
CA ALA A 106 -3.23 8.93 2.29
C ALA A 106 -4.41 9.53 3.06
N TYR A 107 -5.61 9.12 2.72
CA TYR A 107 -6.81 9.41 3.49
C TYR A 107 -7.55 8.09 3.72
N TYR A 108 -7.61 7.71 4.99
CA TYR A 108 -8.22 6.47 5.46
C TYR A 108 -9.67 6.74 5.76
N THR A 109 -10.58 5.93 5.20
CA THR A 109 -12.01 6.08 5.45
C THR A 109 -12.65 4.79 5.90
N TYR A 110 -13.51 4.89 6.91
CA TYR A 110 -14.17 3.74 7.52
C TYR A 110 -15.67 3.77 7.27
N HIS A 111 -16.24 2.57 7.13
CA HIS A 111 -17.62 2.39 6.67
C HIS A 111 -18.34 1.27 7.43
N GLY A 112 -19.68 1.28 7.35
CA GLY A 112 -20.54 0.23 7.90
C GLY A 112 -21.57 0.76 8.89
N VAL A 113 -21.31 1.92 9.50
CA VAL A 113 -22.17 2.60 10.48
C VAL A 113 -22.11 4.12 10.32
N SER A 114 -23.08 4.82 10.92
CA SER A 114 -23.25 6.27 10.75
C SER A 114 -22.22 7.13 11.48
N TYR A 115 -21.42 6.56 12.39
CA TYR A 115 -20.35 7.24 13.12
C TYR A 115 -18.96 6.83 12.62
N ALA A 116 -18.90 6.05 11.52
CA ALA A 116 -17.63 5.49 11.05
C ALA A 116 -16.64 6.59 10.62
N ASP A 117 -17.16 7.73 10.18
CA ASP A 117 -16.37 8.91 9.79
C ASP A 117 -15.59 9.54 10.96
N ASP A 118 -15.97 9.26 12.22
CA ASP A 118 -15.16 9.65 13.39
C ASP A 118 -13.79 8.96 13.43
N TYR A 119 -13.61 7.87 12.66
CA TYR A 119 -12.35 7.13 12.53
C TYR A 119 -11.53 7.57 11.31
N ASP A 120 -12.07 8.40 10.42
CA ASP A 120 -11.36 8.83 9.23
C ASP A 120 -10.18 9.73 9.61
N TYR A 121 -9.04 9.55 8.95
CA TYR A 121 -7.88 10.42 9.17
C TYR A 121 -7.00 10.57 7.92
N PRO A 122 -6.42 11.76 7.71
CA PRO A 122 -5.36 11.94 6.73
C PRO A 122 -4.03 11.48 7.31
N GLU A 123 -3.14 11.01 6.45
CA GLU A 123 -1.76 10.75 6.82
C GLU A 123 -0.84 11.30 5.72
N VAL A 124 0.24 11.94 6.13
CA VAL A 124 1.34 12.31 5.23
C VAL A 124 2.53 11.44 5.53
N TYR A 125 3.27 11.03 4.50
CA TYR A 125 4.44 10.19 4.68
C TYR A 125 5.63 10.62 3.83
N ALA A 126 6.80 10.25 4.34
CA ALA A 126 8.07 10.31 3.64
C ALA A 126 8.88 9.05 3.94
N LYS A 127 9.35 8.37 2.90
CA LYS A 127 10.16 7.15 2.98
C LYS A 127 11.48 7.38 2.28
N PHE A 128 12.57 7.13 2.99
CA PHE A 128 13.92 7.27 2.47
C PHE A 128 14.54 5.89 2.27
N GLY A 129 14.82 5.54 1.03
CA GLY A 129 15.47 4.29 0.65
C GLY A 129 16.97 4.49 0.38
N TYR A 130 17.79 3.57 0.87
CA TYR A 130 19.22 3.50 0.60
C TYR A 130 19.64 2.08 0.19
N ASN A 131 20.14 1.94 -1.04
CA ASN A 131 20.70 0.70 -1.56
C ASN A 131 22.23 0.68 -1.39
N SER A 132 22.73 -0.46 -0.91
CA SER A 132 24.16 -0.72 -0.76
C SER A 132 24.52 -2.15 -1.14
N SER A 133 25.81 -2.45 -1.25
CA SER A 133 26.29 -3.83 -1.45
C SER A 133 25.94 -4.78 -0.28
N LEU A 134 25.53 -4.24 0.87
CA LEU A 134 25.13 -5.02 2.05
C LEU A 134 23.61 -5.28 2.09
N GLY A 135 22.85 -4.66 1.17
CA GLY A 135 21.39 -4.74 1.12
C GLY A 135 20.72 -3.38 1.07
N ASP A 136 19.39 -3.43 1.08
CA ASP A 136 18.50 -2.28 1.08
C ASP A 136 18.13 -1.87 2.51
N SER A 137 18.08 -0.57 2.75
CA SER A 137 17.64 0.00 4.02
C SER A 137 16.60 1.08 3.76
N GLU A 138 15.59 1.16 4.62
CA GLU A 138 14.51 2.13 4.50
C GLU A 138 14.26 2.82 5.85
N LEU A 139 13.99 4.13 5.81
CA LEU A 139 13.54 4.93 6.94
C LEU A 139 12.19 5.57 6.60
N ASN A 140 11.17 5.28 7.40
CA ASN A 140 9.80 5.70 7.16
C ASN A 140 9.31 6.70 8.20
N PHE A 141 8.72 7.79 7.73
CA PHE A 141 8.04 8.80 8.54
C PHE A 141 6.58 8.88 8.13
N TRP A 142 5.72 8.89 9.14
CA TRP A 142 4.27 8.99 9.01
C TRP A 142 3.79 10.05 9.99
N TYR A 143 2.81 10.87 9.58
CA TYR A 143 2.20 11.88 10.43
C TYR A 143 0.72 12.04 10.11
N THR A 144 -0.09 12.02 11.17
CA THR A 144 -1.55 12.12 11.17
C THR A 144 -1.97 13.34 11.96
#